data_AF-A0A1F6H4F3-F1
#
_entry.id   AF-A0A1F6H4F3-F1
#
_cell.length_a   1.000
_cell.length_b   1.000
_cell.length_c   1.000
_cell.angle_alpha   90.00
_cell.angle_beta   90.00
_cell.angle_gamma   90.00
#
_symmetry.space_group_name_H-M   'P 1'
#
loop_
_entity.id
_entity.type
_entity.pdbx_description
1 polymer ?
#
loop_
_entity_poly.entity_id
_entity_poly.type
_entity_poly.pdbx_seq_one_letter_code
_entity_poly.pdbx_strand_id
1 'polypeptide(L)'
;MNKTVLQIPINQDLKISAEKEAISQGFSSLQELVRVFLSKIATRKIEVTLQESTMLSGKNEKRYLDMTKDFESGKNIYSSNSASDLVNKLHEDSIS
;
A
#
# COMPACT_ATOMS: atom_id res chain seq x y z
N MET A 1 -34.70 -3.13 8.51
CA MET A 1 -33.23 -3.29 8.52
C MET A 1 -32.79 -3.31 9.98
N ASN A 2 -32.47 -4.47 10.53
CA ASN A 2 -32.09 -4.59 11.95
C ASN A 2 -30.68 -4.05 12.14
N LYS A 3 -30.55 -3.02 12.98
CA LYS A 3 -29.26 -2.45 13.38
C LYS A 3 -28.94 -2.95 14.78
N THR A 4 -27.72 -3.45 14.97
CA THR A 4 -27.19 -3.85 16.27
C THR A 4 -25.96 -3.01 16.58
N VAL A 5 -25.75 -2.68 17.86
CA VAL A 5 -24.59 -1.94 18.33
C VAL A 5 -23.48 -2.92 18.72
N LEU A 6 -22.27 -2.69 18.22
CA LEU A 6 -21.05 -3.36 18.67
C LEU A 6 -20.32 -2.45 19.66
N GLN A 7 -20.15 -2.90 20.89
CA GLN A 7 -19.35 -2.22 21.91
C GLN A 7 -17.99 -2.89 22.03
N ILE A 8 -16.92 -2.10 21.93
CA ILE A 8 -15.54 -2.61 22.01
C ILE A 8 -14.80 -1.77 23.06
N PRO A 9 -14.49 -2.34 24.23
CA PRO A 9 -13.64 -1.67 25.21
C PRO A 9 -12.21 -1.56 24.67
N ILE A 10 -11.71 -0.33 24.56
CA ILE A 10 -10.34 -0.04 24.13
C ILE A 10 -9.78 1.12 24.93
N ASN A 11 -8.45 1.22 25.00
CA ASN A 11 -7.80 2.40 25.58
C ASN A 11 -8.16 3.65 24.76
N GLN A 12 -8.39 4.77 25.45
CA GLN A 12 -8.68 6.06 24.84
C GLN A 12 -7.59 6.50 23.85
N ASP A 13 -6.32 6.30 24.18
CA ASP A 13 -5.21 6.71 23.30
C ASP A 13 -5.18 5.88 22.01
N LEU A 14 -5.48 4.58 22.12
CA LEU A 14 -5.61 3.70 20.97
C LEU A 14 -6.78 4.13 20.09
N LYS A 15 -7.92 4.48 20.69
CA LYS A 15 -9.09 4.98 19.95
C LYS A 15 -8.73 6.23 19.14
N ILE A 16 -8.12 7.21 19.79
CA ILE A 16 -7.75 8.49 19.16
C ILE A 16 -6.76 8.25 18.00
N SER A 17 -5.75 7.42 18.23
CA SER A 17 -4.74 7.10 17.23
C SER A 17 -5.35 6.36 16.02
N ALA A 18 -6.19 5.36 16.28
CA ALA A 18 -6.86 4.59 15.24
C ALA A 18 -7.87 5.43 14.45
N GLU A 19 -8.57 6.36 15.09
CA GLU A 19 -9.51 7.26 14.43
C GLU A 19 -8.80 8.24 13.47
N LYS A 20 -7.65 8.79 13.90
CA LYS A 20 -6.81 9.63 13.04
C LYS A 20 -6.34 8.87 11.79
N GLU A 21 -5.90 7.62 11.98
CA GLU A 21 -5.42 6.78 10.89
C GLU A 21 -6.55 6.31 9.96
N ALA A 22 -7.75 6.05 10.49
CA ALA A 22 -8.92 5.76 9.66
C ALA A 22 -9.24 6.93 8.73
N ILE A 23 -9.16 8.17 9.25
CA ILE A 23 -9.41 9.38 8.46
C ILE A 23 -8.30 9.59 7.42
N SER A 24 -7.02 9.38 7.78
CA SER A 24 -5.90 9.52 6.83
C SER A 24 -6.01 8.53 5.66
N GLN A 25 -6.56 7.34 5.89
CA GLN A 25 -6.84 6.33 4.87
C GLN A 25 -8.15 6.58 4.08
N GLY A 26 -8.87 7.67 4.36
CA GLY A 26 -10.06 8.09 3.60
C GLY A 26 -11.40 7.55 4.11
N PHE A 27 -11.45 6.95 5.30
CA PHE A 27 -12.71 6.57 5.93
C PHE A 27 -13.35 7.79 6.63
N SER A 28 -14.68 7.83 6.69
CA SER A 28 -15.41 8.94 7.34
C SER A 28 -15.34 8.86 8.87
N SER A 29 -15.07 7.68 9.42
CA SER A 29 -14.92 7.44 10.87
C SER A 29 -14.29 6.08 11.15
N LEU A 30 -13.81 5.88 12.38
CA LEU A 30 -13.36 4.57 12.86
C LEU A 30 -14.47 3.50 12.77
N GLN A 31 -15.72 3.89 13.01
CA GLN A 31 -16.87 2.98 12.96
C GLN A 31 -17.13 2.46 11.53
N GLU A 32 -16.92 3.32 10.53
CA GLU A 32 -17.03 2.91 9.14
C GLU A 32 -15.94 1.92 8.76
N LEU A 33 -14.69 2.18 9.15
CA LEU A 33 -13.57 1.25 8.94
C LEU A 33 -13.89 -0.13 9.56
N VAL A 34 -14.33 -0.16 10.81
CA VAL A 34 -14.73 -1.41 11.50
C VAL A 34 -15.87 -2.11 10.76
N ARG A 35 -16.89 -1.38 10.29
CA ARG A 35 -18.01 -1.97 9.52
C ARG A 35 -17.53 -2.59 8.21
N VAL A 36 -16.65 -1.90 7.46
CA VAL A 36 -16.09 -2.40 6.20
C VAL A 36 -15.26 -3.65 6.46
N PHE A 37 -14.41 -3.62 7.49
CA PHE A 37 -13.58 -4.75 7.89
C PHE A 37 -14.42 -5.98 8.25
N LEU A 38 -15.41 -5.83 9.14
CA LEU A 38 -16.32 -6.92 9.51
C LEU A 38 -17.09 -7.47 8.31
N SER A 39 -17.54 -6.60 7.40
CA SER A 39 -18.25 -7.03 6.17
C SER A 39 -17.36 -7.86 5.25
N LYS A 40 -16.09 -7.49 5.11
CA LYS A 40 -15.12 -8.22 4.31
C LYS A 40 -14.68 -9.53 4.97
N ILE A 41 -14.55 -9.57 6.31
CA ILE A 41 -14.33 -10.81 7.06
C ILE A 41 -15.50 -11.78 6.89
N ALA A 42 -16.73 -11.30 7.06
CA ALA A 42 -17.93 -12.14 6.95
C ALA A 42 -18.08 -12.78 5.56
N THR A 43 -17.54 -12.14 4.52
CA THR A 43 -17.55 -12.65 3.14
C THR A 43 -16.30 -13.44 2.76
N ARG A 44 -15.41 -13.74 3.72
CA ARG A 44 -14.09 -14.40 3.51
C ARG A 44 -13.22 -13.71 2.46
N LYS A 45 -13.40 -12.39 2.25
CA LYS A 45 -12.65 -11.58 1.28
C LYS A 45 -11.38 -10.95 1.85
N ILE A 46 -11.10 -11.16 3.13
CA ILE A 46 -9.85 -10.75 3.79
C ILE A 46 -9.25 -11.96 4.48
N GLU A 47 -7.98 -12.22 4.17
CA GLU A 47 -7.07 -12.98 5.01
C GLU A 47 -6.31 -11.96 5.87
N VAL A 48 -6.43 -12.06 7.20
CA VAL A 48 -5.75 -11.11 8.11
C VAL A 48 -4.27 -11.47 8.12
N THR A 49 -3.50 -10.82 7.26
CA THR A 49 -2.03 -10.89 7.28
C THR A 49 -1.53 -9.69 8.05
N LEU A 50 -0.85 -9.92 9.18
CA LEU A 50 -0.13 -8.86 9.89
C LEU A 50 1.10 -8.50 9.05
N GLN A 51 0.95 -7.53 8.16
CA GLN A 51 2.05 -6.98 7.40
C GLN A 51 2.70 -5.86 8.21
N GLU A 52 3.99 -6.00 8.50
CA GLU A 52 4.78 -4.87 8.96
C GLU A 52 4.90 -3.85 7.83
N SER A 53 4.76 -2.56 8.17
CA SER A 53 4.98 -1.47 7.22
C SER A 53 6.42 -1.56 6.72
N THR A 54 6.60 -2.00 5.49
CA THR A 54 7.91 -2.04 4.83
C THR A 54 8.22 -0.64 4.34
N MET A 55 8.87 0.15 5.17
CA MET A 55 9.46 1.41 4.74
C MET A 55 10.71 1.11 3.91
N LEU A 56 10.87 1.83 2.80
CA LEU A 56 12.14 1.81 2.07
C LEU A 56 13.24 2.34 2.98
N SER A 57 14.42 1.71 2.95
CA SER A 57 15.60 2.33 3.54
C SER A 57 15.87 3.67 2.83
N GLY A 58 16.45 4.66 3.53
CA GLY A 58 16.70 5.98 2.92
C GLY A 58 17.55 5.91 1.63
N LYS A 59 18.40 4.88 1.49
CA LYS A 59 19.14 4.60 0.24
C LYS A 59 18.20 4.19 -0.91
N ASN A 60 17.22 3.32 -0.63
CA ASN A 60 16.28 2.85 -1.63
C ASN A 60 15.29 3.95 -2.01
N GLU A 61 14.78 4.70 -1.05
CA GLU A 61 13.92 5.85 -1.31
C GLU A 61 14.60 6.86 -2.24
N LYS A 62 15.86 7.23 -1.94
CA LYS A 62 16.65 8.09 -2.81
C LYS A 62 16.80 7.52 -4.22
N ARG A 63 17.10 6.22 -4.34
CA ARG A 63 17.21 5.55 -5.65
C ARG A 63 15.91 5.65 -6.45
N TYR A 64 14.76 5.40 -5.83
CA TYR A 64 13.47 5.51 -6.51
C TYR A 64 13.15 6.96 -6.90
N LEU A 65 13.46 7.94 -6.04
CA LEU A 65 13.30 9.36 -6.38
C LEU A 65 14.19 9.78 -7.57
N ASP A 66 15.43 9.29 -7.61
CA ASP A 66 16.35 9.54 -8.72
C ASP A 66 15.82 8.87 -10.02
N MET A 67 15.26 7.66 -9.93
CA MET A 67 14.61 7.00 -11.08
C MET A 67 13.39 7.79 -11.59
N THR A 68 12.56 8.34 -10.69
CA THR A 68 11.42 9.18 -11.08
C THR A 68 11.89 10.44 -11.81
N LYS A 69 12.95 11.10 -11.32
CA LYS A 69 13.53 12.28 -11.97
C LYS A 69 14.14 11.94 -13.33
N ASP A 70 14.83 10.82 -13.44
CA ASP A 70 15.38 10.32 -14.71
C ASP A 70 14.24 10.07 -15.71
N PHE A 71 13.14 9.44 -15.28
CA PHE A 71 11.96 9.24 -16.11
C PHE A 71 11.30 10.56 -16.55
N GLU A 72 11.10 11.51 -15.64
CA GLU A 72 10.52 12.83 -15.97
C GLU A 72 11.40 13.65 -16.92
N SER A 73 12.72 13.51 -16.80
CA SER A 73 13.69 14.22 -17.64
C SER A 73 14.03 13.50 -18.95
N GLY A 74 13.41 12.34 -19.23
CA GLY A 74 13.68 11.57 -20.45
C GLY A 74 15.05 10.86 -20.45
N LYS A 75 15.68 10.73 -19.28
CA LYS A 75 17.03 10.18 -19.11
C LYS A 75 16.97 8.72 -18.65
N ASN A 76 17.88 7.88 -19.14
CA ASN A 76 17.96 6.45 -18.78
C ASN A 76 16.66 5.67 -19.06
N ILE A 77 15.88 6.10 -20.06
CA ILE A 77 14.65 5.43 -20.50
C ILE A 77 14.94 4.59 -21.73
N TYR A 78 14.55 3.32 -21.69
CA TYR A 78 14.67 2.39 -22.80
C TYR A 78 13.28 1.87 -23.17
N SER A 79 12.97 1.87 -24.47
CA SER A 79 11.74 1.27 -24.99
C SER A 79 12.00 -0.17 -25.47
N SER A 80 10.97 -0.99 -25.40
CA SER A 80 10.96 -2.33 -25.96
C SER A 80 9.72 -2.52 -26.81
N ASN A 81 9.87 -3.19 -27.94
CA ASN A 81 8.78 -3.39 -28.91
C ASN A 81 8.02 -4.71 -28.66
N SER A 82 8.53 -5.57 -27.78
CA SER A 82 7.90 -6.84 -27.40
C SER A 82 8.42 -7.32 -26.05
N ALA A 83 7.70 -8.25 -25.41
CA ALA A 83 8.14 -8.88 -24.17
C ALA A 83 9.49 -9.62 -24.32
N SER A 84 9.72 -10.26 -25.47
CA SER A 84 10.99 -10.94 -25.77
C SER A 84 12.16 -9.95 -25.90
N ASP A 85 11.93 -8.79 -26.54
CA ASP A 85 12.92 -7.72 -26.66
C ASP A 85 13.27 -7.11 -25.29
N LEU A 86 12.28 -6.93 -24.42
CA LEU A 86 12.51 -6.47 -23.03
C LEU A 86 13.39 -7.44 -22.25
N VAL A 87 13.07 -8.74 -22.29
CA VAL A 87 13.80 -9.78 -21.56
C VAL A 87 15.25 -9.85 -22.02
N ASN A 88 15.50 -9.78 -23.34
CA ASN A 88 16.86 -9.78 -23.88
C ASN A 88 17.67 -8.57 -23.39
N LYS A 89 17.10 -7.37 -23.42
CA LYS A 89 17.75 -6.14 -22.93
C LYS A 89 18.10 -6.20 -21.45
N LEU A 90 17.22 -6.74 -20.62
CA LEU A 90 17.47 -6.91 -19.18
C LEU A 90 18.54 -7.95 -18.87
N HIS A 91 18.69 -8.98 -19.72
CA HIS A 91 19.73 -9.99 -19.57
C HIS A 91 21.10 -9.50 -20.05
N GLU A 92 21.17 -8.72 -21.13
CA GLU A 92 22.43 -8.13 -21.61
C GLU A 92 23.06 -7.17 -20.59
N ASP A 93 22.23 -6.36 -19.91
CA ASP A 93 22.67 -5.46 -18.83
C ASP A 93 23.17 -6.21 -17.57
N SER A 94 22.89 -7.52 -17.43
CA SER A 94 23.31 -8.32 -16.27
C SER A 94 24.71 -8.95 -16.39
N ILE A 95 25.37 -8.79 -17.54
CA ILE A 95 26.68 -9.41 -17.86
C ILE A 95 27.82 -8.37 -17.95
N SER A 96 27.52 -7.07 -17.79
CA SER A 96 28.53 -5.99 -17.72
C SER A 96 28.78 -5.53 -16.27
#